data_AF-X1J1J8-F1
#
_entry.id   AF-X1J1J8-F1
#
_cell.length_a   1.000
_cell.length_b   1.000
_cell.length_c   1.000
_cell.angle_alpha   90.00
_cell.angle_beta   90.00
_cell.angle_gamma   90.00
#
_symmetry.space_group_name_H-M   'P 1'
#
loop_
_entity.id
_entity.type
_entity.pdbx_description
1 polymer ?
#
loop_
_entity_poly.entity_id
_entity_poly.type
_entity_poly.pdbx_seq_one_letter_code
_entity_poly.pdbx_strand_id
1 'polypeptide(L)'
;MAGILAVIGGVIGGIGISIVSVTMRPVYNAVNQRAFKVYPNELLPPANLINLRYRGHITDTVYYEEMVRQGIDHNRADSLYMGSEVLLNGYEVVALWRRGVLTEEDRNTQLLELGFTLDRINLLTHVTAQIPSALDVIAFAVREVYSPTIAEAFGQYEGVEEVLDIAEDDITATGMTRETFKKYWAAHWHLPSV
;
A
#
# COMPACT_ATOMS: atom_id res chain seq x y z
N MET A 1 39.13 45.76 -8.84
CA MET A 1 38.09 45.85 -7.80
C MET A 1 37.16 47.05 -8.08
N ALA A 2 36.50 47.08 -9.25
CA ALA A 2 35.61 48.19 -9.66
C ALA A 2 34.38 47.75 -10.49
N GLY A 3 34.27 46.48 -10.87
CA GLY A 3 33.14 45.95 -11.66
C GLY A 3 32.03 45.30 -10.84
N ILE A 4 32.19 45.15 -9.52
CA ILE A 4 31.26 44.39 -8.64
C ILE A 4 30.18 45.30 -8.02
N LEU A 5 30.43 46.61 -7.91
CA LEU A 5 29.47 47.56 -7.31
C LEU A 5 28.35 48.02 -8.27
N ALA A 6 28.54 47.88 -9.59
CA ALA A 6 27.55 48.32 -10.59
C ALA A 6 26.32 47.41 -10.69
N VAL A 7 26.42 46.15 -10.24
CA VAL A 7 25.29 45.20 -10.27
C VAL A 7 24.40 45.34 -9.03
N ILE A 8 24.91 45.91 -7.94
CA ILE A 8 24.17 46.12 -6.69
C ILE A 8 23.50 47.51 -6.68
N GLY A 9 24.08 48.51 -7.34
CA GLY A 9 23.54 49.89 -7.36
C GLY A 9 22.25 50.11 -8.17
N GLY A 10 21.84 49.15 -9.01
CA GLY A 10 20.64 49.26 -9.84
C GLY A 10 19.40 48.51 -9.33
N VAL A 11 19.53 47.73 -8.26
CA VAL A 11 18.49 46.74 -7.86
C VAL A 11 17.68 47.16 -6.63
N ILE A 12 18.03 48.28 -5.97
CA ILE A 12 17.31 48.72 -4.75
C ILE A 12 16.16 49.71 -5.07
N GLY A 13 16.03 50.16 -6.32
CA GLY A 13 15.02 51.15 -6.72
C GLY A 13 13.74 50.56 -7.32
N GLY A 14 12.90 49.92 -6.51
CA GLY A 14 11.46 49.81 -6.77
C GLY A 14 10.99 48.57 -7.55
N ILE A 15 10.24 47.72 -6.85
CA ILE A 15 9.00 47.06 -7.29
C ILE A 15 8.98 46.61 -8.78
N GLY A 16 9.26 45.32 -9.02
CA GLY A 16 8.74 44.61 -10.20
C GLY A 16 9.77 43.96 -11.12
N ILE A 17 10.37 42.83 -10.71
CA ILE A 17 10.96 41.87 -11.66
C ILE A 17 9.89 40.84 -12.00
N SER A 18 8.90 41.21 -12.81
CA SER A 18 7.84 40.28 -13.21
C SER A 18 7.80 40.00 -14.71
N ILE A 19 8.78 40.48 -15.49
CA ILE A 19 8.90 40.15 -16.91
C ILE A 19 10.35 39.77 -17.23
N VAL A 20 10.73 38.53 -16.92
CA VAL A 20 11.89 37.89 -17.56
C VAL A 20 11.41 37.36 -18.90
N SER A 21 11.81 38.01 -20.00
CA SER A 21 11.53 37.51 -21.35
C SER A 21 12.18 36.14 -21.56
N VAL A 22 11.56 35.27 -22.38
CA VAL A 22 12.06 33.89 -22.65
C VAL A 22 13.52 33.90 -23.14
N THR A 23 13.96 34.97 -23.80
CA THR A 23 15.33 35.16 -24.29
C THR A 23 16.35 35.42 -23.18
N MET A 24 15.92 35.90 -22.00
CA MET A 24 16.79 36.20 -20.86
C MET A 24 16.86 35.07 -19.83
N ARG A 25 16.10 33.99 -20.02
CA ARG A 25 16.02 32.84 -19.10
C ARG A 25 17.39 32.20 -18.80
N PRO A 26 18.31 32.00 -19.77
CA PRO A 26 19.63 31.42 -19.49
C PRO A 26 20.49 32.31 -18.57
N VAL A 27 20.45 33.62 -18.75
CA VAL A 27 21.22 34.58 -17.94
C VAL A 27 20.67 34.65 -16.52
N TYR A 28 19.35 34.74 -16.37
CA TYR A 28 18.68 34.68 -15.07
C TYR A 28 19.03 33.39 -14.31
N ASN A 29 18.97 32.24 -14.98
CA ASN A 29 19.35 30.97 -14.37
C ASN A 29 20.82 30.95 -13.92
N ALA A 30 21.75 31.48 -14.73
CA ALA A 30 23.17 31.53 -14.36
C ALA A 30 23.44 32.43 -13.14
N VAL A 31 22.71 33.55 -13.00
CA VAL A 31 22.80 34.42 -11.82
C VAL A 31 22.28 33.69 -10.58
N ASN A 32 21.09 33.09 -10.66
CA ASN A 32 20.51 32.32 -9.55
C ASN A 32 21.40 31.15 -9.14
N GLN A 33 21.91 30.35 -10.09
CA GLN A 33 22.78 29.21 -9.78
C GLN A 33 24.08 29.62 -9.08
N ARG A 34 24.68 30.77 -9.47
CA ARG A 34 25.85 31.29 -8.77
C ARG A 34 25.52 31.72 -7.35
N ALA A 35 24.37 32.38 -7.15
CA ALA A 35 23.92 32.77 -5.82
C ALA A 35 23.68 31.53 -4.94
N PHE A 36 22.93 30.53 -5.43
CA PHE A 36 22.65 29.29 -4.70
C PHE A 36 23.90 28.45 -4.41
N LYS A 37 24.91 28.48 -5.28
CA LYS A 37 26.19 27.81 -5.02
C LYS A 37 26.91 28.41 -3.80
N VAL A 38 26.78 29.71 -3.57
CA VAL A 38 27.43 30.40 -2.44
C VAL A 38 26.55 30.32 -1.19
N TYR A 39 25.24 30.45 -1.36
CA TYR A 39 24.24 30.39 -0.30
C TYR A 39 23.14 29.38 -0.66
N PRO A 40 23.34 28.08 -0.42
CA PRO A 40 22.33 27.07 -0.66
C PRO A 40 21.24 27.21 0.42
N ASN A 41 20.18 27.93 0.08
CA ASN A 41 19.05 28.24 0.97
C ASN A 41 17.73 27.64 0.49
N GLU A 42 17.79 26.76 -0.51
CA GLU A 42 16.63 26.01 -0.97
C GLU A 42 16.25 24.96 0.07
N LEU A 43 15.01 25.03 0.56
CA LEU A 43 14.47 24.08 1.52
C LEU A 43 13.95 22.86 0.76
N LEU A 44 14.13 21.67 1.36
CA LEU A 44 13.53 20.48 0.79
C LEU A 44 12.00 20.53 0.94
N PRO A 45 11.23 20.16 -0.09
CA PRO A 45 9.78 20.06 0.04
C PRO A 45 9.37 19.13 1.19
N PRO A 46 8.23 19.38 1.87
CA PRO A 46 7.81 18.57 3.03
C PRO A 46 7.75 17.07 2.74
N ALA A 47 7.28 16.67 1.56
CA ALA A 47 7.23 15.27 1.15
C ALA A 47 8.63 14.60 1.10
N ASN A 48 9.66 15.33 0.70
CA ASN A 48 11.04 14.81 0.70
C ASN A 48 11.58 14.70 2.12
N LEU A 49 11.30 15.67 2.98
CA LEU A 49 11.67 15.63 4.41
C LEU A 49 11.03 14.45 5.13
N ILE A 50 9.74 14.21 4.89
CA ILE A 50 9.01 13.04 5.43
C ILE A 50 9.67 11.73 4.99
N ASN A 51 9.95 11.58 3.70
CA ASN A 51 10.63 10.40 3.18
C ASN A 51 12.03 10.20 3.80
N LEU A 52 12.83 11.28 3.90
CA LEU A 52 14.16 11.19 4.51
C LEU A 52 14.08 10.80 5.99
N ARG A 53 13.08 11.29 6.72
CA ARG A 53 12.82 10.89 8.12
C ARG A 53 12.44 9.41 8.21
N TYR A 54 11.49 8.95 7.41
CA TYR A 54 11.10 7.52 7.35
C TYR A 54 12.27 6.59 7.04
N ARG A 55 13.23 7.04 6.22
CA ARG A 55 14.43 6.28 5.85
C ARG A 55 15.59 6.45 6.84
N GLY A 56 15.43 7.26 7.89
CA GLY A 56 16.47 7.50 8.89
C GLY A 56 17.67 8.31 8.37
N HIS A 57 17.51 9.04 7.26
CA HIS A 57 18.57 9.87 6.69
C HIS A 57 18.69 11.24 7.36
N ILE A 58 17.65 11.68 8.06
CA ILE A 58 17.66 12.89 8.89
C ILE A 58 17.09 12.56 10.27
N THR A 59 17.51 13.33 11.27
CA THR A 59 16.96 13.22 12.63
C THR A 59 15.64 13.98 12.75
N ASP A 60 14.87 13.68 13.80
CA ASP A 60 13.65 14.42 14.15
C ASP A 60 13.91 15.92 14.29
N THR A 61 15.02 16.30 14.93
CA THR A 61 15.41 17.71 15.08
C THR A 61 15.56 18.40 13.71
N VAL A 62 16.29 17.78 12.78
CA VAL A 62 16.47 18.33 11.42
C VAL A 62 15.14 18.41 10.68
N TYR A 63 14.29 17.39 10.81
CA TYR A 63 12.96 17.38 10.22
C TYR A 63 12.12 18.56 10.70
N TYR A 64 11.98 18.76 12.02
CA TYR A 64 11.16 19.84 12.56
C TYR A 64 11.73 21.23 12.25
N GLU A 65 13.05 21.41 12.32
CA GLU A 65 13.68 22.70 11.96
C GLU A 65 13.39 23.10 10.51
N GLU A 66 13.52 22.16 9.57
CA GLU A 66 13.25 22.40 8.15
C GLU A 66 11.75 22.64 7.87
N MET A 67 10.86 21.96 8.59
CA MET A 67 9.41 22.18 8.49
C MET A 67 9.01 23.56 9.02
N VAL A 68 9.58 24.01 10.14
CA VAL A 68 9.33 25.34 10.71
C VAL A 68 9.84 26.46 9.79
N ARG A 69 11.00 26.27 9.13
CA ARG A 69 11.50 27.21 8.11
C ARG A 69 10.53 27.40 6.94
N GLN A 70 9.67 26.41 6.69
CA GLN A 70 8.61 26.45 5.67
C GLN A 70 7.25 26.92 6.22
N GLY A 71 7.17 27.32 7.50
CA GLY A 71 5.94 27.78 8.13
C GLY A 71 5.02 26.65 8.60
N ILE A 72 5.53 25.42 8.70
CA ILE A 72 4.78 24.25 9.20
C ILE A 72 5.21 23.99 10.65
N ASP A 73 4.30 24.18 11.60
CA ASP A 73 4.56 23.89 13.01
C ASP A 73 4.70 22.38 13.27
N HIS A 74 5.19 22.01 14.46
CA HIS A 74 5.47 20.62 14.82
C HIS A 74 4.21 19.73 14.76
N ASN A 75 3.05 20.22 15.21
CA ASN A 75 1.81 19.43 15.21
C ASN A 75 1.35 19.12 13.77
N ARG A 76 1.47 20.11 12.88
CA ARG A 76 1.19 19.90 11.44
C ARG A 76 2.22 18.99 10.80
N ALA A 77 3.50 19.13 11.16
CA ALA A 77 4.57 18.27 10.67
C ALA A 77 4.36 16.81 11.11
N ASP A 78 3.88 16.58 12.33
CA ASP A 78 3.52 15.25 12.83
C ASP A 78 2.32 14.68 12.07
N SER A 79 1.29 15.49 11.85
CA SER A 79 0.12 15.07 11.07
C SER A 79 0.49 14.68 9.63
N LEU A 80 1.37 15.46 8.99
CA LEU A 80 1.87 15.14 7.66
C LEU A 80 2.74 13.88 7.65
N TYR A 81 3.57 13.69 8.68
CA TYR A 81 4.40 12.51 8.83
C TYR A 81 3.53 11.26 8.99
N MET A 82 2.66 11.22 10.00
CA MET A 82 1.74 10.10 10.26
C MET A 82 0.85 9.81 9.05
N GLY A 83 0.31 10.84 8.40
CA GLY A 83 -0.53 10.68 7.22
C GLY A 83 0.21 10.22 5.95
N SER A 84 1.55 10.18 5.97
CA SER A 84 2.37 9.68 4.87
C SER A 84 2.85 8.25 5.08
N GLU A 85 2.39 7.59 6.15
CA GLU A 85 2.68 6.18 6.39
C GLU A 85 2.20 5.32 5.21
N VAL A 86 3.04 4.40 4.77
CA VAL A 86 2.65 3.42 3.76
C VAL A 86 1.86 2.32 4.45
N LEU A 87 0.54 2.36 4.25
CA LEU A 87 -0.37 1.36 4.77
C LEU A 87 -0.33 0.07 3.92
N LEU A 88 -0.64 -1.05 4.56
CA LEU A 88 -0.90 -2.31 3.85
C LEU A 88 -2.11 -2.15 2.93
N ASN A 89 -2.11 -2.84 1.79
CA ASN A 89 -3.26 -2.81 0.89
C ASN A 89 -4.40 -3.69 1.42
N GLY A 90 -5.61 -3.52 0.87
CA GLY A 90 -6.79 -4.22 1.36
C GLY A 90 -6.69 -5.76 1.32
N TYR A 91 -5.98 -6.34 0.35
CA TYR A 91 -5.78 -7.79 0.28
C TYR A 91 -4.85 -8.28 1.40
N GLU A 92 -3.75 -7.56 1.66
CA GLU A 92 -2.80 -7.87 2.73
C GLU A 92 -3.47 -7.84 4.11
N VAL A 93 -4.28 -6.81 4.38
CA VAL A 93 -5.02 -6.69 5.64
C VAL A 93 -6.01 -7.85 5.83
N VAL A 94 -6.77 -8.22 4.80
CA VAL A 94 -7.70 -9.36 4.87
C VAL A 94 -6.94 -10.69 5.06
N ALA A 95 -5.79 -10.87 4.40
CA ALA A 95 -4.98 -12.05 4.55
C ALA A 95 -4.41 -12.20 5.96
N LEU A 96 -3.94 -11.11 6.59
CA LEU A 96 -3.46 -11.12 7.97
C LEU A 96 -4.58 -11.44 8.96
N TRP A 97 -5.78 -10.91 8.75
CA TRP A 97 -6.96 -11.26 9.53
C TRP A 97 -7.31 -12.76 9.42
N ARG A 98 -7.35 -13.31 8.20
CA ARG A 98 -7.61 -14.75 8.00
C ARG A 98 -6.55 -15.67 8.61
N ARG A 99 -5.33 -15.18 8.80
CA ARG A 99 -4.22 -15.90 9.45
C ARG A 99 -4.19 -15.71 10.96
N GLY A 100 -5.20 -15.05 11.54
CA GLY A 100 -5.28 -14.79 12.98
C GLY A 100 -4.25 -13.78 13.51
N VAL A 101 -3.56 -13.05 12.63
CA VAL A 101 -2.57 -12.02 13.03
C VAL A 101 -3.29 -10.73 13.44
N LEU A 102 -4.40 -10.41 12.77
CA LEU A 102 -5.25 -9.26 13.09
C LEU A 102 -6.59 -9.74 13.63
N THR A 103 -7.12 -9.01 14.61
CA THR A 103 -8.53 -9.15 14.98
C THR A 103 -9.44 -8.57 13.89
N GLU A 104 -10.74 -8.87 13.97
CA GLU A 104 -11.73 -8.24 13.08
C GLU A 104 -11.79 -6.70 13.29
N GLU A 105 -11.61 -6.23 14.52
CA GLU A 105 -11.56 -4.80 14.84
C GLU A 105 -10.32 -4.14 14.22
N ASP A 106 -9.15 -4.78 14.33
CA ASP A 106 -7.91 -4.27 13.71
C ASP A 106 -8.03 -4.23 12.19
N ARG A 107 -8.58 -5.29 11.59
CA ARG A 107 -8.87 -5.36 10.14
C ARG A 107 -9.74 -4.18 9.72
N ASN A 108 -10.84 -3.95 10.43
CA ASN A 108 -11.78 -2.88 10.08
C ASN A 108 -11.14 -1.50 10.23
N THR A 109 -10.36 -1.28 11.29
CA THR A 109 -9.65 -0.02 11.54
C THR A 109 -8.67 0.29 10.41
N GLN A 110 -7.80 -0.66 10.05
CA GLN A 110 -6.84 -0.44 8.96
C GLN A 110 -7.51 -0.24 7.60
N LEU A 111 -8.60 -0.97 7.30
CA LEU A 111 -9.32 -0.77 6.05
C LEU A 111 -10.08 0.57 6.01
N LEU A 112 -10.52 1.09 7.15
CA LEU A 112 -11.09 2.44 7.25
C LEU A 112 -10.03 3.52 6.98
N GLU A 113 -8.79 3.33 7.42
CA GLU A 113 -7.67 4.23 7.12
C GLU A 113 -7.35 4.29 5.61
N LEU A 114 -7.57 3.20 4.88
CA LEU A 114 -7.51 3.16 3.42
C LEU A 114 -8.71 3.82 2.71
N GLY A 115 -9.72 4.26 3.46
CA GLY A 115 -10.92 4.92 2.94
C GLY A 115 -12.05 3.96 2.53
N PHE A 116 -12.02 2.69 2.93
CA PHE A 116 -13.16 1.80 2.73
C PHE A 116 -14.29 2.10 3.73
N THR A 117 -15.55 1.92 3.30
CA THR A 117 -16.68 1.86 4.23
C THR A 117 -16.84 0.44 4.78
N LEU A 118 -17.54 0.26 5.91
CA LEU A 118 -17.83 -1.09 6.46
C LEU A 118 -18.51 -2.01 5.43
N ASP A 119 -19.45 -1.50 4.65
CA ASP A 119 -20.09 -2.27 3.57
C ASP A 119 -19.08 -2.73 2.51
N ARG A 120 -18.11 -1.87 2.16
CA ARG A 120 -17.05 -2.22 1.22
C ARG A 120 -16.04 -3.19 1.81
N ILE A 121 -15.81 -3.16 3.12
CA ILE A 121 -14.97 -4.15 3.83
C ILE A 121 -15.60 -5.54 3.72
N ASN A 122 -16.92 -5.65 3.91
CA ASN A 122 -17.64 -6.92 3.71
C ASN A 122 -17.48 -7.43 2.27
N LEU A 123 -17.67 -6.57 1.26
CA LEU A 123 -17.48 -6.93 -0.14
C LEU A 123 -16.03 -7.32 -0.46
N LEU A 124 -15.04 -6.63 0.11
CA LEU A 124 -13.63 -6.96 -0.01
C LEU A 124 -13.33 -8.33 0.60
N THR A 125 -13.95 -8.65 1.73
CA THR A 125 -13.80 -9.96 2.38
C THR A 125 -14.38 -11.08 1.51
N HIS A 126 -15.50 -10.84 0.83
CA HIS A 126 -16.07 -11.79 -0.10
C HIS A 126 -15.24 -11.98 -1.37
N VAL A 127 -14.80 -10.90 -2.01
CA VAL A 127 -14.06 -10.99 -3.30
C VAL A 127 -12.68 -11.61 -3.15
N THR A 128 -12.10 -11.54 -1.95
CA THR A 128 -10.80 -12.15 -1.65
C THR A 128 -10.92 -13.61 -1.22
N ALA A 129 -12.13 -14.15 -1.04
CA ALA A 129 -12.31 -15.55 -0.69
C ALA A 129 -11.90 -16.46 -1.85
N GLN A 130 -11.30 -17.61 -1.54
CA GLN A 130 -10.94 -18.59 -2.55
C GLN A 130 -12.21 -19.23 -3.09
N ILE A 131 -12.44 -19.07 -4.40
CA ILE A 131 -13.49 -19.75 -5.14
C ILE A 131 -12.88 -20.71 -6.16
N PRO A 132 -13.54 -21.85 -6.45
CA PRO A 132 -13.09 -22.75 -7.50
C PRO A 132 -12.96 -22.04 -8.84
N SER A 133 -11.86 -22.29 -9.56
CA SER A 133 -11.71 -21.84 -10.93
C SER A 133 -12.66 -22.59 -11.87
N ALA A 134 -12.82 -22.11 -13.11
CA ALA A 134 -13.63 -22.82 -14.10
C ALA A 134 -13.13 -24.25 -14.35
N LEU A 135 -11.81 -24.47 -14.31
CA LEU A 135 -11.22 -25.80 -14.45
C LEU A 135 -11.51 -26.69 -13.24
N ASP A 136 -11.49 -26.13 -12.03
CA ASP A 136 -11.85 -26.86 -10.82
C ASP A 136 -13.32 -27.29 -10.88
N VAL A 137 -14.22 -26.40 -11.31
CA VAL A 137 -15.64 -26.73 -11.48
C VAL A 137 -15.84 -27.89 -12.48
N ILE A 138 -15.11 -27.86 -13.60
CA ILE A 138 -15.15 -28.98 -14.59
C ILE A 138 -14.59 -30.26 -13.97
N ALA A 139 -13.47 -30.17 -13.24
CA ALA A 139 -12.87 -31.30 -12.55
C ALA A 139 -13.81 -31.90 -11.49
N PHE A 140 -14.53 -31.07 -10.75
CA PHE A 140 -15.52 -31.48 -9.76
C PHE A 140 -16.69 -32.20 -10.45
N ALA A 141 -17.14 -31.72 -11.60
CA ALA A 141 -18.19 -32.38 -12.37
C ALA A 141 -17.77 -33.75 -12.90
N VAL A 142 -16.59 -33.85 -13.55
CA VAL A 142 -16.10 -35.11 -14.13
C VAL A 142 -15.78 -36.17 -13.06
N ARG A 143 -15.44 -35.73 -11.85
CA ARG A 143 -15.17 -36.63 -10.71
C ARG A 143 -16.38 -36.91 -9.83
N GLU A 144 -17.58 -36.54 -10.26
CA GLU A 144 -18.82 -36.84 -9.53
C GLU A 144 -18.93 -36.16 -8.15
N VAL A 145 -18.16 -35.09 -7.90
CA VAL A 145 -18.22 -34.30 -6.66
C VAL A 145 -19.62 -33.67 -6.49
N TYR A 146 -20.28 -33.32 -7.59
CA TYR A 146 -21.66 -32.82 -7.59
C TYR A 146 -22.73 -33.93 -7.57
N SER A 147 -22.33 -35.20 -7.50
CA SER A 147 -23.18 -36.38 -7.40
C SER A 147 -22.89 -37.11 -6.07
N PRO A 148 -23.40 -36.63 -4.90
CA PRO A 148 -22.96 -37.09 -3.58
C PRO A 148 -23.04 -38.61 -3.38
N THR A 149 -24.10 -39.23 -3.86
CA THR A 149 -24.30 -40.69 -3.77
C THR A 149 -23.24 -41.48 -4.53
N ILE A 150 -22.75 -40.95 -5.65
CA ILE A 150 -21.68 -41.57 -6.44
C ILE A 150 -20.35 -41.34 -5.76
N ALA A 151 -20.03 -40.09 -5.38
CA ALA A 151 -18.79 -39.76 -4.69
C ALA A 151 -18.61 -40.56 -3.38
N GLU A 152 -19.67 -40.73 -2.59
CA GLU A 152 -19.69 -41.58 -1.39
C GLU A 152 -19.45 -43.06 -1.72
N ALA A 153 -20.12 -43.60 -2.75
CA ALA A 153 -19.96 -45.00 -3.16
C ALA A 153 -18.52 -45.33 -3.61
N PHE A 154 -17.78 -44.32 -4.10
CA PHE A 154 -16.37 -44.43 -4.46
C PHE A 154 -15.41 -44.00 -3.34
N GLY A 155 -15.89 -43.73 -2.13
CA GLY A 155 -15.05 -43.37 -0.98
C GLY A 155 -14.36 -42.01 -1.10
N GLN A 156 -14.83 -41.11 -1.97
CA GLN A 156 -14.12 -39.85 -2.27
C GLN A 156 -14.07 -38.88 -1.09
N TYR A 157 -14.95 -39.04 -0.10
CA TYR A 157 -14.98 -38.26 1.13
C TYR A 157 -14.29 -38.95 2.32
N GLU A 158 -13.71 -40.14 2.13
CA GLU A 158 -13.00 -40.83 3.20
C GLU A 158 -11.86 -39.96 3.77
N GLY A 159 -11.77 -39.87 5.09
CA GLY A 159 -10.74 -39.11 5.82
C GLY A 159 -10.91 -37.58 5.82
N VAL A 160 -11.87 -37.02 5.09
CA VAL A 160 -11.95 -35.55 4.92
C VAL A 160 -12.21 -34.81 6.24
N GLU A 161 -13.09 -35.35 7.10
CA GLU A 161 -13.44 -34.67 8.36
C GLU A 161 -12.25 -34.63 9.34
N GLU A 162 -11.42 -35.68 9.36
CA GLU A 162 -10.20 -35.73 10.20
C GLU A 162 -9.18 -34.68 9.75
N VAL A 163 -9.03 -34.50 8.43
CA VAL A 163 -8.11 -33.52 7.86
C VAL A 163 -8.63 -32.10 8.03
N LEU A 164 -9.95 -31.88 7.91
CA LEU A 164 -10.55 -30.55 8.04
C LEU A 164 -10.22 -29.89 9.38
N ASP A 165 -10.24 -30.65 10.48
CA ASP A 165 -9.94 -30.12 11.80
C ASP A 165 -8.44 -29.83 11.99
N ILE A 166 -7.57 -30.65 11.39
CA ILE A 166 -6.12 -30.45 11.46
C ILE A 166 -5.68 -29.26 10.59
N ALA A 167 -6.32 -29.08 9.44
CA ALA A 167 -5.97 -28.07 8.45
C ALA A 167 -6.85 -26.80 8.51
N GLU A 168 -7.67 -26.64 9.55
CA GLU A 168 -8.65 -25.55 9.63
C GLU A 168 -8.02 -24.15 9.50
N ASP A 169 -6.88 -23.96 10.16
CA ASP A 169 -6.12 -22.71 10.11
C ASP A 169 -5.58 -22.43 8.70
N ASP A 170 -5.04 -23.45 8.02
CA ASP A 170 -4.53 -23.33 6.65
C ASP A 170 -5.67 -23.07 5.64
N ILE A 171 -6.80 -23.77 5.80
CA ILE A 171 -8.01 -23.57 5.00
C ILE A 171 -8.50 -22.14 5.15
N THR A 172 -8.62 -21.65 6.38
CA THR A 172 -9.07 -20.29 6.67
C THR A 172 -8.09 -19.24 6.15
N ALA A 173 -6.78 -19.47 6.33
CA ALA A 173 -5.71 -18.58 5.86
C ALA A 173 -5.71 -18.38 4.34
N THR A 174 -6.11 -19.38 3.56
CA THR A 174 -6.28 -19.27 2.10
C THR A 174 -7.59 -18.57 1.69
N GLY A 175 -8.50 -18.33 2.63
CA GLY A 175 -9.84 -17.81 2.34
C GLY A 175 -10.79 -18.86 1.77
N MET A 176 -10.48 -20.14 1.94
CA MET A 176 -11.32 -21.25 1.52
C MET A 176 -12.33 -21.61 2.62
N THR A 177 -13.51 -22.11 2.24
CA THR A 177 -14.48 -22.67 3.19
C THR A 177 -14.26 -24.18 3.35
N ARG A 178 -14.67 -24.77 4.47
CA ARG A 178 -14.66 -26.24 4.69
C ARG A 178 -15.35 -26.97 3.52
N GLU A 179 -16.48 -26.45 3.03
CA GLU A 179 -17.20 -27.01 1.88
C GLU A 179 -16.43 -26.92 0.56
N THR A 180 -15.66 -25.85 0.36
CA THR A 180 -14.79 -25.73 -0.82
C THR A 180 -13.63 -26.71 -0.73
N PHE A 181 -13.03 -26.85 0.46
CA PHE A 181 -11.99 -27.85 0.71
C PHE A 181 -12.49 -29.27 0.45
N LYS A 182 -13.70 -29.63 0.94
CA LYS A 182 -14.32 -30.94 0.68
C LYS A 182 -14.45 -31.26 -0.82
N LYS A 183 -14.76 -30.26 -1.66
CA LYS A 183 -14.83 -30.44 -3.11
C LYS A 183 -13.46 -30.71 -3.72
N TYR A 184 -12.45 -29.95 -3.31
CA TYR A 184 -11.07 -30.20 -3.73
C TYR A 184 -10.58 -31.57 -3.24
N TRP A 185 -10.95 -31.97 -2.03
CA TRP A 185 -10.68 -33.30 -1.50
C TRP A 185 -11.35 -34.38 -2.36
N ALA A 186 -12.66 -34.34 -2.57
CA ALA A 186 -13.31 -35.35 -3.41
C ALA A 186 -12.70 -35.46 -4.82
N ALA A 187 -12.26 -34.32 -5.37
CA ALA A 187 -11.61 -34.27 -6.68
C ALA A 187 -10.11 -34.64 -6.72
N HIS A 188 -9.43 -34.78 -5.58
CA HIS A 188 -8.00 -35.13 -5.58
C HIS A 188 -7.76 -36.62 -5.83
N TRP A 189 -8.74 -37.46 -5.50
CA TRP A 189 -8.69 -38.89 -5.77
C TRP A 189 -8.67 -39.13 -7.27
N HIS A 190 -7.66 -39.88 -7.72
CA HIS A 190 -7.63 -40.37 -9.08
C HIS A 190 -8.45 -41.66 -9.09
N LEU A 191 -9.59 -41.62 -9.80
CA LEU A 191 -10.31 -42.85 -10.12
C LEU A 191 -9.31 -43.77 -10.85
N PRO A 192 -9.18 -45.05 -10.45
CA PRO A 192 -8.39 -46.01 -11.21
C PRO A 192 -8.82 -45.97 -12.68
N SER A 193 -7.87 -45.77 -13.59
CA SER A 193 -8.18 -45.82 -15.03
C SER A 193 -8.71 -47.22 -15.37
N VAL A 194 -9.92 -47.28 -15.91
CA VAL A 194 -10.51 -48.51 -16.49
C VAL A 194 -9.76 -48.97 -17.73
#